data_AF-A0A7Y3VWX5-F1
#
_entry.id   AF-A0A7Y3VWX5-F1
#
_cell.length_a   1.000
_cell.length_b   1.000
_cell.length_c   1.000
_cell.angle_alpha   90.00
_cell.angle_beta   90.00
_cell.angle_gamma   90.00
#
_symmetry.space_group_name_H-M   'P 1'
#
loop_
_entity.id
_entity.type
_entity.pdbx_description
1 polymer ?
#
loop_
_entity_poly.entity_id
_entity_poly.type
_entity_poly.pdbx_seq_one_letter_code
_entity_poly.pdbx_strand_id
1 'polypeptide(L)'
;MFYVGVSQYYATGEGCTIYVASGSEESIRQAIPEYFHRGLTILTPSEWLKAASEECEDEYHQSDAEILKTRLPMLWEQIKERALERGCHIEFFMKHHFNYS
;
A
#
# COMPACT_ATOMS: atom_id res chain seq x y z
N MET A 1 1.50 -15.81 -4.07
CA MET A 1 0.47 -15.16 -3.23
C MET A 1 0.37 -13.71 -3.64
N PHE A 2 -0.83 -13.11 -3.61
CA PHE A 2 -1.03 -11.73 -4.04
C PHE A 2 -0.87 -10.79 -2.84
N TYR A 3 -0.07 -9.75 -3.02
CA TYR A 3 0.22 -8.73 -2.03
C TYR A 3 -0.04 -7.34 -2.59
N VAL A 4 -0.25 -6.40 -1.67
CA VAL A 4 -0.17 -4.96 -1.97
C VAL A 4 0.89 -4.38 -1.07
N GLY A 5 1.86 -3.71 -1.70
CA GLY A 5 2.94 -2.98 -1.06
C GLY A 5 2.63 -1.49 -1.03
N VAL A 6 2.79 -0.87 0.13
CA VAL A 6 2.67 0.58 0.32
C VAL A 6 3.97 1.08 0.91
N SER A 7 4.50 2.17 0.36
CA SER A 7 5.60 2.89 0.99
C SER A 7 5.32 4.37 0.99
N GLN A 8 5.33 4.96 2.18
CA GLN A 8 5.22 6.38 2.38
C GLN A 8 6.53 6.93 2.90
N TYR A 9 7.02 7.98 2.24
CA TYR A 9 8.25 8.66 2.62
C TYR A 9 8.03 10.17 2.67
N TYR A 10 8.42 10.75 3.80
CA TYR A 10 8.42 12.18 4.05
C TYR A 10 9.85 12.71 4.06
N ALA A 11 10.15 13.66 3.18
CA ALA A 11 11.37 14.44 3.24
C ALA A 11 11.04 15.87 3.67
N THR A 12 11.64 16.31 4.77
CA THR A 12 11.50 17.66 5.29
C THR A 12 11.93 18.68 4.24
N GLY A 13 10.97 19.44 3.70
CA GLY A 13 11.21 20.45 2.66
C GLY A 13 11.09 19.97 1.21
N GLU A 14 11.01 18.65 0.97
CA GLU A 14 10.86 18.07 -0.38
C GLU A 14 9.51 17.39 -0.59
N GLY A 15 8.63 17.37 0.41
CA GLY A 15 7.28 16.84 0.29
C GLY A 15 7.12 15.38 0.71
N CYS A 16 6.00 14.78 0.27
CA CYS A 16 5.65 13.39 0.56
C CYS A 16 5.61 12.59 -0.75
N THR A 17 6.27 11.43 -0.74
CA THR A 17 6.23 10.46 -1.83
C THR A 17 5.56 9.19 -1.35
N ILE A 18 4.58 8.71 -2.10
CA ILE A 18 3.85 7.48 -1.85
C ILE A 18 4.06 6.56 -3.05
N TYR A 19 4.49 5.33 -2.79
CA TYR A 19 4.47 4.24 -3.74
C TYR A 19 3.43 3.20 -3.33
N VAL A 20 2.69 2.69 -4.30
CA VAL A 20 1.80 1.55 -4.11
C VAL A 20 1.98 0.59 -5.29
N ALA A 21 2.23 -0.69 -5.00
CA ALA A 21 2.38 -1.72 -6.01
C ALA A 21 1.66 -3.00 -5.60
N SER A 22 1.14 -3.78 -6.56
CA SER A 22 0.54 -5.09 -6.29
C SER A 22 1.24 -6.21 -7.05
N GLY A 23 1.28 -7.41 -6.49
CA GLY A 23 1.90 -8.57 -7.13
C GLY A 23 2.50 -9.56 -6.13
N SER A 24 3.57 -10.25 -6.53
CA SER A 24 4.42 -10.98 -5.59
C SER A 24 5.31 -10.00 -4.81
N GLU A 25 5.81 -10.40 -3.64
CA GLU A 25 6.77 -9.58 -2.87
C GLU A 25 7.98 -9.19 -3.70
N GLU A 26 8.54 -10.11 -4.50
CA GLU A 26 9.66 -9.86 -5.39
C GLU A 26 9.33 -8.79 -6.44
N SER A 27 8.16 -8.90 -7.08
CA SER A 27 7.73 -7.93 -8.11
C SER A 27 7.52 -6.54 -7.51
N ILE A 28 6.95 -6.47 -6.30
CA ILE A 28 6.75 -5.21 -5.56
C ILE A 28 8.10 -4.56 -5.23
N ARG A 29 9.06 -5.34 -4.73
CA ARG A 29 10.42 -4.85 -4.40
C ARG A 29 11.21 -4.43 -5.63
N GLN A 30 10.95 -5.04 -6.79
CA GLN A 30 11.55 -4.61 -8.06
C GLN A 30 10.93 -3.30 -8.59
N ALA A 31 9.62 -3.12 -8.39
CA ALA A 31 8.91 -1.93 -8.87
C ALA A 31 9.19 -0.67 -8.03
N ILE A 32 9.40 -0.83 -6.72
CA ILE A 32 9.66 0.28 -5.79
C ILE A 32 11.18 0.44 -5.63
N PRO A 33 11.75 1.66 -5.74
CA PRO A 33 13.19 1.84 -5.58
C PRO A 33 13.69 1.41 -4.19
N GLU A 34 14.87 0.79 -4.13
CA GLU A 34 15.45 0.19 -2.91
C GLU A 34 15.50 1.17 -1.72
N TYR A 35 15.74 2.45 -1.99
CA TYR A 35 15.73 3.51 -0.97
C TYR A 35 14.44 3.53 -0.13
N PHE A 36 13.29 3.23 -0.75
CA PHE A 36 11.97 3.24 -0.11
C PHE A 36 11.62 1.90 0.56
N HIS A 37 12.43 0.85 0.39
CA HIS A 37 12.13 -0.47 0.97
C HIS A 37 12.14 -0.47 2.50
N ARG A 38 12.82 0.48 3.14
CA ARG A 38 12.84 0.59 4.61
C ARG A 38 11.48 0.93 5.19
N GLY A 39 10.66 1.69 4.47
CA GLY A 39 9.29 2.03 4.86
C GLY A 39 8.27 1.34 3.96
N LEU A 40 8.59 0.16 3.44
CA LEU A 40 7.71 -0.60 2.55
C LEU A 40 6.98 -1.67 3.37
N THR A 41 5.68 -1.45 3.54
CA THR A 41 4.73 -2.40 4.13
C THR A 41 4.18 -3.29 3.01
N ILE A 42 4.38 -4.60 3.10
CA ILE A 42 3.83 -5.57 2.12
C ILE A 42 2.91 -6.52 2.87
N LEU A 43 1.62 -6.44 2.57
CA LEU A 43 0.60 -7.25 3.23
C LEU A 43 -0.32 -7.93 2.20
N THR A 44 -0.88 -9.06 2.59
CA THR A 44 -1.94 -9.73 1.83
C THR A 44 -3.25 -8.94 1.94
N PRO A 45 -4.23 -9.17 1.04
CA PRO A 45 -5.53 -8.50 1.13
C PRO A 45 -6.21 -8.64 2.49
N SER A 46 -6.20 -9.85 3.07
CA SER A 46 -6.82 -10.10 4.37
C SER A 46 -6.08 -9.38 5.51
N GLU A 47 -4.76 -9.24 5.41
CA GLU A 47 -3.97 -8.47 6.37
C GLU A 47 -4.22 -6.96 6.22
N TRP A 48 -4.42 -6.45 5.00
CA TRP A 48 -4.84 -5.06 4.81
C TRP A 48 -6.20 -4.76 5.43
N LEU A 49 -7.15 -5.71 5.37
CA LEU A 49 -8.43 -5.55 6.08
C LEU A 49 -8.26 -5.51 7.60
N LYS A 50 -7.33 -6.30 8.15
CA LYS A 50 -6.97 -6.26 9.57
C LYS A 50 -6.27 -4.95 9.93
N ALA A 51 -5.35 -4.49 9.09
CA ALA A 51 -4.64 -3.22 9.26
C ALA A 51 -5.59 -2.01 9.26
N ALA A 52 -6.68 -2.08 8.50
CA ALA A 52 -7.73 -1.06 8.51
C ALA A 52 -8.70 -1.15 9.70
N SER A 53 -8.57 -2.17 10.56
CA SER A 53 -9.39 -2.35 11.75
C SER A 53 -8.89 -1.47 12.90
N GLU A 54 -9.81 -1.02 13.76
CA GLU A 54 -9.51 -0.36 15.03
C GLU A 54 -8.74 -1.28 16.00
N GLU A 55 -8.76 -2.59 15.75
CA GLU A 55 -8.04 -3.59 16.54
C GLU A 55 -6.55 -3.74 16.12
N CYS A 56 -6.10 -3.06 15.07
CA CYS A 56 -4.69 -3.11 14.67
C CYS A 56 -3.84 -2.26 15.62
N GLU A 57 -2.89 -2.88 16.33
CA GLU A 57 -1.98 -2.17 17.24
C GLU A 57 -0.82 -1.48 16.51
N ASP A 58 -0.62 -1.76 15.23
CA ASP A 58 0.47 -1.18 14.42
C ASP A 58 0.00 0.10 13.73
N GLU A 59 0.38 1.24 14.31
CA GLU A 59 0.02 2.58 13.82
C GLU A 59 0.51 2.84 12.38
N TYR A 60 1.62 2.22 11.94
CA TYR A 60 2.12 2.36 10.58
C TYR A 60 1.24 1.62 9.59
N HIS A 61 0.85 0.38 9.91
CA HIS A 61 -0.09 -0.37 9.09
C HIS A 61 -1.46 0.31 8.98
N GLN A 62 -1.95 0.89 10.08
CA GLN A 62 -3.19 1.68 10.07
C GLN A 62 -3.08 2.89 9.15
N SER A 63 -1.98 3.64 9.23
CA SER A 63 -1.73 4.80 8.38
C SER A 63 -1.66 4.43 6.89
N ASP A 64 -0.92 3.37 6.55
CA ASP A 64 -0.82 2.88 5.17
C ASP A 64 -2.18 2.38 4.64
N ALA A 65 -2.99 1.72 5.48
CA ALA A 65 -4.33 1.29 5.13
C ALA A 65 -5.27 2.48 4.88
N GLU A 66 -5.13 3.57 5.65
CA GLU A 66 -5.86 4.81 5.41
C GLU A 66 -5.48 5.45 4.06
N ILE A 67 -4.20 5.42 3.67
CA ILE A 67 -3.75 5.89 2.35
C ILE A 67 -4.45 5.11 1.24
N LEU A 68 -4.51 3.78 1.34
CA LEU A 68 -5.21 2.94 0.38
C LEU A 68 -6.70 3.31 0.28
N LYS A 69 -7.38 3.48 1.43
CA LYS A 69 -8.80 3.84 1.49
C LYS A 69 -9.10 5.22 0.90
N THR A 70 -8.29 6.22 1.25
CA THR A 70 -8.55 7.62 0.93
C THR A 70 -8.07 8.00 -0.46
N ARG A 71 -6.88 7.56 -0.85
CA ARG A 71 -6.23 7.96 -2.11
C ARG A 71 -6.45 6.98 -3.25
N LEU A 72 -6.70 5.71 -2.93
CA LEU A 72 -6.84 4.64 -3.92
C LEU A 72 -8.12 3.81 -3.70
N PRO A 73 -9.32 4.45 -3.63
CA PRO A 73 -10.55 3.76 -3.26
C PRO A 73 -10.90 2.60 -4.22
N MET A 74 -10.58 2.75 -5.51
CA MET A 74 -10.77 1.64 -6.47
C MET A 74 -9.91 0.43 -6.13
N LEU A 75 -8.63 0.62 -5.77
CA LEU A 75 -7.76 -0.48 -5.35
C LEU A 75 -8.25 -1.09 -4.04
N TRP A 76 -8.75 -0.27 -3.11
CA TRP A 76 -9.30 -0.74 -1.84
C TRP A 76 -10.52 -1.67 -2.03
N GLU A 77 -11.45 -1.32 -2.92
CA GLU A 77 -12.58 -2.21 -3.25
C GLU A 77 -12.09 -3.56 -3.78
N GLN A 78 -11.04 -3.55 -4.61
CA GLN A 78 -10.45 -4.76 -5.15
C GLN A 78 -9.73 -5.61 -4.09
N ILE A 79 -9.10 -4.97 -3.11
CA ILE A 79 -8.51 -5.65 -1.93
C ILE A 79 -9.61 -6.38 -1.15
N LYS A 80 -10.76 -5.74 -0.90
CA LYS A 80 -11.89 -6.38 -0.21
C LYS A 80 -12.40 -7.61 -0.97
N GLU A 81 -12.60 -7.51 -2.28
CA GLU A 81 -13.05 -8.65 -3.09
C GLU A 81 -12.02 -9.80 -3.09
N ARG A 82 -10.72 -9.47 -3.17
CA ARG A 82 -9.64 -10.47 -3.09
C ARG A 82 -9.55 -11.17 -1.74
N ALA A 83 -9.80 -10.45 -0.64
CA ALA A 83 -9.84 -11.04 0.70
C ALA A 83 -11.00 -12.04 0.87
N LEU A 84 -12.05 -11.92 0.05
CA LEU A 84 -13.16 -12.87 -0.06
C LEU A 84 -12.91 -13.97 -1.10
N GLU A 85 -11.66 -14.12 -1.57
CA GLU A 85 -11.24 -15.06 -2.61
C GLU A 85 -11.97 -14.89 -3.96
N ARG A 86 -12.57 -13.72 -4.19
CA ARG A 86 -13.21 -13.42 -5.46
C ARG A 86 -12.15 -13.06 -6.50
N GLY A 87 -12.31 -13.64 -7.69
CA GLY A 87 -11.31 -13.57 -8.75
C GLY A 87 -11.29 -12.21 -9.44
N CYS A 88 -10.37 -11.34 -9.04
CA CYS A 88 -10.01 -10.16 -9.83
C CYS A 88 -8.51 -10.09 -10.07
N HIS A 89 -8.06 -10.17 -11.32
CA HIS A 89 -6.65 -9.96 -11.66
C HIS A 89 -6.34 -8.47 -11.56
N ILE A 90 -5.45 -8.10 -10.61
CA ILE A 90 -5.10 -6.71 -10.34
C ILE A 90 -3.59 -6.61 -10.51
N GLU A 91 -3.17 -5.78 -11.46
CA GLU A 91 -1.79 -5.30 -11.54
C GLU A 91 -1.86 -3.79 -11.36
N PHE A 92 -1.20 -3.29 -10.33
CA PHE A 92 -1.29 -1.91 -9.94
C PHE A 92 0.10 -1.40 -9.59
N PHE A 93 0.45 -0.24 -10.14
CA PHE A 93 1.61 0.52 -9.74
C PHE A 93 1.25 2.00 -9.74
N MET A 94 1.56 2.68 -8.64
CA MET A 94 1.35 4.09 -8.46
C MET A 94 2.54 4.70 -7.75
N LYS A 95 2.99 5.83 -8.29
CA LYS A 95 3.89 6.77 -7.63
C LYS A 95 3.17 8.11 -7.57
N HIS A 96 3.04 8.66 -6.37
CA HIS A 96 2.48 9.99 -6.18
C HIS A 96 3.41 10.80 -5.29
N HIS A 97 3.82 11.96 -5.79
CA HIS A 97 4.68 12.89 -5.09
C HIS A 97 3.98 14.25 -5.03
N PHE A 98 3.97 14.86 -3.85
CA PHE A 98 3.40 16.18 -3.66
C PHE A 98 4.20 16.98 -2.63
N ASN A 99 4.36 18.27 -2.91
CA ASN A 99 5.05 19.22 -2.04
C ASN A 99 4.04 19.87 -1.09
N TYR A 100 4.45 20.06 0.18
CA TYR A 100 3.75 20.93 1.12
C TYR A 100 4.24 22.36 0.93
N SER A 101 3.96 22.94 -0.24
CA SER A 101 4.21 24.36 -0.53
C SER A 101 3.09 25.24 -0.01
#